data_AF-A0A1J4MX87-F1
#
_entry.id   AF-A0A1J4MX87-F1
#
_cell.length_a   1.000
_cell.length_b   1.000
_cell.length_c   1.000
_cell.angle_alpha   90.00
_cell.angle_beta   90.00
_cell.angle_gamma   90.00
#
_symmetry.space_group_name_H-M   'P 1'
#
loop_
_entity.id
_entity.type
_entity.pdbx_description
1 polymer ?
#
loop_
_entity_poly.entity_id
_entity_poly.type
_entity_poly.pdbx_seq_one_letter_code
_entity_poly.pdbx_strand_id
1 'polypeptide(L)'
;MHIALLQSRRPRLFIEPFFRSLPLALPTIIGAGVLAVLGAPWWARWLRVPRTTAVLFVAVCGAYLGVTATPNISGLWGTPGASRGLMLEVQLPSLGNLLMISSDSLNVLAGASLGAVSVLMWCAGRRGVAVATAVGLPLLVELIQMLFPAMGRIGFLLSDVVVNWIGAALGAGIGAALAVAIAAATSAKAVPE
;
A
#
# COMPACT_ATOMS: atom_id res chain seq x y z
N MET A 1 34.69 -35.97 -3.97
CA MET A 1 34.84 -34.70 -4.72
C MET A 1 33.55 -33.91 -4.54
N HIS A 2 33.43 -33.29 -3.37
CA HIS A 2 32.22 -32.73 -2.79
C HIS A 2 32.53 -31.30 -2.35
N ILE A 3 33.05 -30.50 -3.28
CA ILE A 3 33.14 -29.04 -3.11
C ILE A 3 31.77 -28.52 -3.56
N ALA A 4 30.81 -28.75 -2.67
CA ALA A 4 29.53 -28.11 -2.69
C ALA A 4 29.80 -26.62 -2.78
N LEU A 5 29.42 -26.07 -3.93
CA LEU A 5 29.35 -24.66 -4.23
C LEU A 5 28.56 -23.98 -3.12
N LEU A 6 29.28 -23.52 -2.10
CA LEU A 6 28.95 -22.33 -1.31
C LEU A 6 29.00 -21.14 -2.28
N GLN A 7 28.14 -21.17 -3.31
CA GLN A 7 27.73 -19.99 -4.04
C GLN A 7 27.10 -19.11 -2.99
N SER A 8 27.94 -18.19 -2.51
CA SER A 8 27.58 -17.04 -1.73
C SER A 8 26.23 -16.53 -2.18
N ARG A 9 25.18 -16.92 -1.45
CA ARG A 9 23.86 -16.29 -1.51
C ARG A 9 24.06 -14.91 -0.89
N ARG A 10 24.76 -14.03 -1.60
CA ARG A 10 24.64 -12.60 -1.33
C ARG A 10 23.14 -12.34 -1.39
N PRO A 11 22.53 -11.78 -0.34
CA PRO A 11 21.15 -11.36 -0.39
C PRO A 11 21.09 -10.28 -1.47
N ARG A 12 20.83 -10.69 -2.72
CA ARG A 12 20.44 -9.74 -3.75
C ARG A 12 19.19 -9.09 -3.18
N LEU A 13 19.24 -7.78 -2.98
CA LEU A 13 18.12 -6.99 -2.51
C LEU A 13 16.90 -7.37 -3.37
N PHE A 14 15.96 -8.12 -2.79
CA PHE A 14 14.81 -8.75 -3.46
C PHE A 14 13.83 -7.73 -4.08
N ILE A 15 14.11 -6.44 -3.89
CA ILE A 15 13.40 -5.30 -4.45
C ILE A 15 13.56 -5.24 -5.99
N GLU A 16 14.73 -5.59 -6.52
CA GLU A 16 14.97 -5.52 -7.97
C GLU A 16 14.11 -6.52 -8.77
N PRO A 17 14.03 -7.82 -8.41
CA PRO A 17 13.10 -8.75 -9.04
C PRO A 17 11.63 -8.29 -9.00
N PHE A 18 11.21 -7.70 -7.87
CA PHE A 18 9.86 -7.19 -7.69
C PHE A 18 9.54 -6.08 -8.71
N PHE A 19 10.37 -5.04 -8.78
CA PHE A 19 10.14 -3.94 -9.74
C PHE A 19 10.36 -4.35 -11.19
N ARG A 20 11.23 -5.32 -11.47
CA ARG A 20 11.33 -5.93 -12.80
C ARG A 20 10.02 -6.60 -13.22
N SER A 21 9.27 -7.19 -12.29
CA SER A 21 7.98 -7.81 -12.59
C SER A 21 6.83 -6.80 -12.78
N LEU A 22 6.99 -5.57 -12.27
CA LEU A 22 6.03 -4.48 -12.31
C LEU A 22 6.68 -3.21 -12.90
N PRO A 23 7.00 -3.19 -14.20
CA PRO A 23 7.79 -2.12 -14.80
C PRO A 23 7.12 -0.74 -14.73
N LEU A 24 5.79 -0.71 -14.58
CA LEU A 24 5.02 0.53 -14.43
C LEU A 24 4.86 1.01 -12.99
N ALA A 25 5.18 0.19 -11.97
CA ALA A 25 4.97 0.58 -10.58
C ALA A 25 5.76 1.84 -10.20
N LEU A 26 7.06 1.88 -10.53
CA LEU A 26 7.91 3.05 -10.24
C LEU A 26 7.45 4.32 -10.98
N PRO A 27 7.23 4.30 -12.31
CA PRO A 27 6.65 5.45 -13.02
C PRO A 27 5.35 5.94 -12.39
N THR A 28 4.44 5.04 -12.00
CA THR A 28 3.16 5.42 -11.39
C THR A 28 3.35 6.03 -10.00
N ILE A 29 4.22 5.47 -9.15
CA ILE A 29 4.54 6.03 -7.83
C ILE A 29 5.14 7.44 -7.96
N ILE A 30 6.10 7.61 -8.88
CA ILE A 30 6.76 8.91 -9.13
C ILE A 30 5.72 9.91 -9.65
N GLY A 31 4.93 9.53 -10.64
CA GLY A 31 3.86 10.37 -11.20
C GLY A 31 2.84 10.78 -10.15
N ALA A 32 2.42 9.84 -9.29
CA ALA A 32 1.53 10.14 -8.16
C ALA A 32 2.14 11.12 -7.17
N GLY A 33 3.42 10.98 -6.83
CA GLY A 33 4.14 11.93 -5.97
C GLY A 33 4.19 13.33 -6.57
N VAL A 34 4.53 13.45 -7.85
CA VAL A 34 4.54 14.74 -8.57
C VAL A 34 3.14 15.36 -8.58
N LEU A 35 2.10 14.60 -8.92
CA LEU A 35 0.72 15.08 -8.91
C LEU A 35 0.23 15.46 -7.51
N ALA A 36 0.66 14.76 -6.47
CA ALA A 36 0.35 15.10 -5.09
C ALA A 36 0.94 16.46 -4.72
N VAL A 37 2.21 16.71 -5.06
CA VAL A 37 2.92 17.96 -4.74
C VAL A 37 2.41 19.15 -5.55
N LEU A 38 2.27 18.98 -6.86
CA LEU A 38 1.81 20.05 -7.76
C LEU A 38 0.33 20.37 -7.54
N GLY A 39 -0.50 19.35 -7.34
CA GLY A 39 -1.93 19.49 -7.06
C GLY A 39 -2.25 19.85 -5.60
N ALA A 40 -1.25 19.93 -4.73
CA ALA A 40 -1.41 20.14 -3.29
C ALA A 40 -2.41 21.23 -2.87
N PRO A 41 -2.41 22.46 -3.44
CA PRO A 41 -3.39 23.48 -3.04
C PRO A 41 -4.82 23.10 -3.43
N TRP A 42 -5.00 22.41 -4.56
CA TRP A 42 -6.30 21.93 -5.01
C TRP A 42 -6.81 20.78 -4.13
N TRP A 43 -5.96 19.79 -3.85
CA TRP A 43 -6.28 18.67 -2.97
C TRP A 43 -6.62 19.12 -1.55
N ALA A 44 -5.82 20.03 -0.98
CA ALA A 44 -6.05 20.58 0.34
C ALA A 44 -7.40 21.29 0.45
N ARG A 45 -7.77 22.06 -0.58
CA ARG A 45 -9.04 22.78 -0.63
C ARG A 45 -10.22 21.82 -0.83
N TRP A 46 -10.08 20.82 -1.70
CA TRP A 46 -11.12 19.82 -1.99
C TRP A 46 -11.39 18.91 -0.79
N LEU A 47 -10.33 18.34 -0.21
CA LEU A 47 -10.42 17.50 0.99
C LEU A 47 -10.63 18.32 2.26
N ARG A 48 -10.45 19.65 2.21
CA ARG A 48 -10.56 20.58 3.34
C ARG A 48 -9.71 20.10 4.53
N VAL A 49 -8.43 19.85 4.27
CA VAL A 49 -7.39 19.41 5.23
C VAL A 49 -6.09 20.20 5.01
N PRO A 50 -5.12 20.19 5.95
CA PRO A 50 -3.83 20.83 5.75
C PRO A 50 -3.12 20.31 4.50
N ARG A 51 -2.34 21.19 3.84
CA ARG A 51 -1.65 20.87 2.59
C ARG A 51 -0.74 19.65 2.70
N THR A 52 -0.02 19.52 3.82
CA THR A 52 0.85 18.37 4.11
C THR A 52 0.06 17.07 4.19
N THR A 53 -1.07 17.06 4.88
CA THR A 53 -1.97 15.90 4.98
C THR A 53 -2.51 15.50 3.60
N ALA A 54 -2.97 16.47 2.81
CA ALA A 54 -3.47 16.21 1.46
C ALA A 54 -2.40 15.63 0.54
N VAL A 55 -1.18 16.17 0.57
CA VAL A 55 -0.03 15.65 -0.21
C VAL A 55 0.29 14.22 0.20
N LEU A 56 0.45 13.96 1.49
CA LEU A 56 0.77 12.61 2.00
C LEU A 56 -0.32 11.62 1.62
N PHE A 57 -1.59 12.00 1.81
CA PHE A 57 -2.73 11.17 1.46
C PHE A 57 -2.74 10.79 -0.03
N VAL A 58 -2.62 11.77 -0.93
CA VAL A 58 -2.64 11.53 -2.38
C VAL A 58 -1.41 10.73 -2.83
N ALA A 59 -0.23 11.04 -2.29
CA ALA A 59 1.00 10.32 -2.61
C ALA A 59 0.92 8.85 -2.19
N VAL A 60 0.43 8.57 -0.96
CA VAL A 60 0.28 7.19 -0.47
C VAL A 60 -0.80 6.43 -1.22
N CYS A 61 -1.97 7.04 -1.49
CA CYS A 61 -3.01 6.39 -2.28
C CYS A 61 -2.51 6.08 -3.71
N GLY A 62 -1.82 7.03 -4.35
CA GLY A 62 -1.27 6.81 -5.68
C GLY A 62 -0.13 5.81 -5.71
N ALA A 63 0.73 5.77 -4.68
CA ALA A 63 1.76 4.75 -4.54
C ALA A 63 1.15 3.36 -4.31
N TYR A 64 0.13 3.27 -3.45
CA TYR A 64 -0.63 2.05 -3.23
C TYR A 64 -1.20 1.51 -4.53
N LEU A 65 -1.92 2.35 -5.30
CA LEU A 65 -2.45 2.00 -6.61
C LEU A 65 -1.32 1.63 -7.59
N GLY A 66 -0.19 2.33 -7.56
CA GLY A 66 0.97 2.02 -8.39
C GLY A 66 1.57 0.64 -8.11
N VAL A 67 1.50 0.14 -6.88
CA VAL A 67 2.03 -1.19 -6.52
C VAL A 67 0.99 -2.30 -6.69
N THR A 68 -0.27 -1.98 -6.46
CA THR A 68 -1.35 -2.97 -6.37
C THR A 68 -2.17 -3.06 -7.65
N ALA A 69 -2.35 -1.97 -8.40
CA ALA A 69 -3.15 -1.91 -9.62
C ALA A 69 -2.30 -1.74 -10.90
N THR A 70 -1.01 -2.09 -10.87
CA THR A 70 -0.18 -2.11 -12.08
C THR A 70 -0.16 -3.48 -12.74
N PRO A 71 -0.20 -3.52 -14.09
CA PRO A 71 -0.08 -4.77 -14.82
C PRO A 71 1.31 -5.38 -14.61
N ASN A 72 1.37 -6.70 -14.53
CA ASN A 72 2.65 -7.40 -14.60
C ASN A 72 3.14 -7.47 -16.06
N ILE A 73 4.39 -7.92 -16.25
CA ILE A 73 4.99 -8.11 -17.58
C ILE A 73 4.08 -8.94 -18.49
N SER A 74 3.52 -10.05 -18.03
CA SER A 74 2.63 -10.89 -18.85
C SER A 74 1.38 -10.15 -19.33
N GLY A 75 0.82 -9.28 -18.49
CA GLY A 75 -0.31 -8.42 -18.85
C GLY A 75 0.06 -7.38 -19.91
N LEU A 76 1.22 -6.77 -19.79
CA LEU A 76 1.71 -5.77 -20.76
C LEU A 76 1.93 -6.35 -22.15
N TRP A 77 2.41 -7.59 -22.25
CA TRP A 77 2.67 -8.25 -23.52
C TRP A 77 1.46 -9.02 -24.08
N GLY A 78 0.29 -8.90 -23.44
CA GLY A 78 -0.95 -9.54 -23.91
C GLY A 78 -0.91 -11.07 -23.85
N THR A 79 0.06 -11.67 -23.15
CA THR A 79 0.05 -13.11 -22.90
C THR A 79 -1.04 -13.41 -21.87
N PRO A 80 -2.04 -14.25 -22.19
CA PRO A 80 -3.08 -14.59 -21.24
C PRO A 80 -2.43 -15.19 -19.99
N GLY A 81 -2.52 -14.48 -18.87
CA GLY A 81 -2.16 -15.06 -17.58
C GLY A 81 -3.03 -16.28 -17.31
N ALA A 82 -2.56 -17.21 -16.48
CA ALA A 82 -3.43 -18.27 -15.96
C ALA A 82 -4.64 -17.61 -15.29
N SER A 83 -5.84 -17.85 -15.82
CA SER A 83 -7.10 -17.37 -15.28
C SER A 83 -7.27 -17.91 -13.86
N ARG A 84 -7.10 -17.07 -12.82
CA ARG A 84 -7.60 -17.41 -11.48
C ARG A 84 -9.04 -16.92 -11.40
N GLY A 85 -9.93 -17.79 -10.94
CA GLY A 85 -11.33 -17.45 -10.73
C GLY A 85 -11.53 -16.55 -9.51
N LEU A 86 -12.79 -16.29 -9.17
CA LEU A 86 -13.17 -15.70 -7.89
C LEU A 86 -12.76 -16.64 -6.76
N MET A 87 -11.85 -16.22 -5.88
CA MET A 87 -11.42 -17.00 -4.72
C MET A 87 -11.78 -16.25 -3.43
N LEU A 88 -12.80 -16.77 -2.74
CA LEU A 88 -13.33 -16.22 -1.50
C LEU A 88 -12.73 -16.89 -0.25
N GLU A 89 -11.74 -17.77 -0.43
CA GLU A 89 -11.05 -18.39 0.70
C GLU A 89 -10.14 -17.37 1.38
N VAL A 90 -10.22 -17.30 2.72
CA VAL A 90 -9.34 -16.47 3.54
C VAL A 90 -8.16 -17.32 3.96
N GLN A 91 -7.00 -17.10 3.34
CA GLN A 91 -5.74 -17.68 3.77
C GLN A 91 -4.91 -16.60 4.47
N LEU A 92 -4.62 -16.81 5.75
CA LEU A 92 -3.78 -15.91 6.51
C LEU A 92 -2.30 -16.19 6.21
N PRO A 93 -1.47 -15.16 6.01
CA PRO A 93 -0.06 -15.34 5.75
C PRO A 93 0.64 -15.93 6.98
N SER A 94 1.55 -16.87 6.76
CA SER A 94 2.39 -17.37 7.85
C SER A 94 3.28 -16.25 8.40
N LEU A 95 3.62 -16.29 9.69
CA LEU A 95 4.55 -15.32 10.28
C LEU A 95 5.90 -15.28 9.54
N GLY A 96 6.37 -16.42 9.03
CA GLY A 96 7.57 -16.50 8.20
C GLY A 96 7.45 -15.66 6.92
N ASN A 97 6.31 -15.71 6.23
CA ASN A 97 6.06 -14.90 5.04
C ASN A 97 5.99 -13.40 5.35
N LEU A 98 5.51 -13.02 6.53
CA LEU A 98 5.45 -11.61 6.96
C LEU A 98 6.83 -11.05 7.32
N LEU A 99 7.72 -11.89 7.84
CA LEU A 99 9.09 -11.50 8.21
C LEU A 99 10.07 -11.52 7.02
N MET A 100 9.69 -12.18 5.91
CA MET A 100 10.44 -12.19 4.66
C MET A 100 9.86 -11.21 3.65
N ILE A 101 10.68 -10.71 2.72
CA ILE A 101 10.18 -9.89 1.61
C ILE A 101 9.41 -10.81 0.64
N SER A 102 8.10 -10.85 0.84
CA SER A 102 7.12 -11.62 0.07
C SER A 102 5.98 -10.72 -0.43
N SER A 103 5.12 -11.24 -1.31
CA SER A 103 3.90 -10.53 -1.73
C SER A 103 3.03 -10.14 -0.54
N ASP A 104 2.87 -11.05 0.43
CA ASP A 104 2.08 -10.82 1.64
C ASP A 104 2.67 -9.68 2.47
N SER A 105 3.99 -9.68 2.70
CA SER A 105 4.65 -8.62 3.46
C SER A 105 4.52 -7.25 2.79
N LEU A 106 4.54 -7.21 1.45
CA LEU A 106 4.41 -5.97 0.69
C LEU A 106 2.98 -5.45 0.73
N ASN A 107 1.98 -6.34 0.68
CA ASN A 107 0.57 -5.99 0.89
C ASN A 107 0.33 -5.48 2.32
N VAL A 108 0.92 -6.10 3.34
CA VAL A 108 0.86 -5.59 4.73
C VAL A 108 1.50 -4.20 4.82
N LEU A 109 2.67 -4.00 4.22
CA LEU A 109 3.36 -2.71 4.24
C LEU A 109 2.55 -1.62 3.50
N ALA A 110 2.01 -1.95 2.33
CA ALA A 110 1.17 -1.07 1.53
C ALA A 110 -0.11 -0.71 2.31
N GLY A 111 -0.79 -1.71 2.88
CA GLY A 111 -1.92 -1.52 3.78
C GLY A 111 -1.56 -0.65 4.98
N ALA A 112 -0.42 -0.87 5.63
CA ALA A 112 0.02 -0.07 6.78
C ALA A 112 0.22 1.40 6.42
N SER A 113 0.79 1.69 5.25
CA SER A 113 0.90 3.07 4.78
C SER A 113 -0.48 3.72 4.56
N LEU A 114 -1.44 2.99 3.99
CA LEU A 114 -2.83 3.45 3.84
C LEU A 114 -3.51 3.68 5.19
N GLY A 115 -3.34 2.77 6.14
CA GLY A 115 -3.89 2.89 7.49
C GLY A 115 -3.40 4.15 8.20
N ALA A 116 -2.08 4.42 8.12
CA ALA A 116 -1.48 5.60 8.72
C ALA A 116 -2.04 6.90 8.13
N VAL A 117 -2.13 7.03 6.80
CA VAL A 117 -2.73 8.25 6.19
C VAL A 117 -4.24 8.35 6.41
N SER A 118 -4.94 7.22 6.54
CA SER A 118 -6.36 7.20 6.89
C SER A 118 -6.59 7.77 8.29
N VAL A 119 -5.72 7.49 9.26
CA VAL A 119 -5.78 8.12 10.59
C VAL A 119 -5.57 9.63 10.51
N LEU A 120 -4.65 10.12 9.67
CA LEU A 120 -4.49 11.56 9.45
C LEU A 120 -5.78 12.20 8.95
N MET A 121 -6.46 11.56 8.00
CA MET A 121 -7.76 12.02 7.49
C MET A 121 -8.86 11.96 8.57
N TRP A 122 -8.85 10.91 9.39
CA TRP A 122 -9.77 10.78 10.51
C TRP A 122 -9.60 11.92 11.52
N CYS A 123 -8.36 12.19 11.94
CA CYS A 123 -8.02 13.29 12.84
C CYS A 123 -8.37 14.67 12.25
N ALA A 124 -8.29 14.82 10.92
CA ALA A 124 -8.73 16.02 10.22
C ALA A 124 -10.27 16.12 10.04
N GLY A 125 -11.05 15.24 10.67
CA GLY A 125 -12.52 15.24 10.62
C GLY A 125 -13.12 14.61 9.35
N ARG A 126 -12.30 13.98 8.50
CA ARG A 126 -12.73 13.36 7.22
C ARG A 126 -12.92 11.85 7.37
N ARG A 127 -13.76 11.44 8.32
CA ARG A 127 -14.00 10.03 8.68
C ARG A 127 -14.44 9.16 7.49
N GLY A 128 -15.34 9.67 6.64
CA GLY A 128 -15.79 8.95 5.45
C GLY A 128 -14.65 8.65 4.48
N VAL A 129 -13.74 9.62 4.26
CA VAL A 129 -12.57 9.44 3.40
C VAL A 129 -11.59 8.45 4.03
N ALA A 130 -11.37 8.53 5.34
CA ALA A 130 -10.52 7.59 6.07
C ALA A 130 -11.00 6.14 5.92
N VAL A 131 -12.30 5.89 6.13
CA VAL A 131 -12.89 4.55 6.00
C VAL A 131 -12.88 4.09 4.54
N ALA A 132 -13.28 4.95 3.60
CA ALA A 132 -13.27 4.62 2.18
C ALA A 132 -11.86 4.26 1.69
N THR A 133 -10.83 4.89 2.24
CA THR A 133 -9.43 4.61 1.87
C THR A 133 -8.93 3.32 2.51
N ALA A 134 -9.09 3.15 3.84
CA ALA A 134 -8.57 1.99 4.56
C ALA A 134 -9.29 0.69 4.18
N VAL A 135 -10.61 0.75 3.94
CA VAL A 135 -11.45 -0.42 3.67
C VAL A 135 -11.76 -0.55 2.19
N GLY A 136 -12.20 0.54 1.57
CA GLY A 136 -12.69 0.53 0.20
C GLY A 136 -11.59 0.42 -0.85
N LEU A 137 -10.42 1.02 -0.64
CA LEU A 137 -9.37 1.03 -1.66
C LEU A 137 -8.79 -0.37 -1.93
N PRO A 138 -8.42 -1.19 -0.92
CA PRO A 138 -7.98 -2.57 -1.17
C PRO A 138 -9.02 -3.41 -1.93
N LEU A 139 -10.29 -3.28 -1.55
CA LEU A 139 -11.39 -3.98 -2.21
C LEU A 139 -11.55 -3.52 -3.67
N LEU A 140 -11.50 -2.21 -3.90
CA LEU A 140 -11.62 -1.62 -5.24
C LEU A 140 -10.49 -2.10 -6.15
N VAL A 141 -9.26 -2.23 -5.64
CA VAL A 141 -8.14 -2.75 -6.43
C VAL A 141 -8.38 -4.18 -6.89
N GLU A 142 -8.81 -5.07 -6.00
CA GLU A 142 -9.13 -6.46 -6.38
C GLU A 142 -10.28 -6.53 -7.39
N LEU A 143 -11.29 -5.68 -7.23
CA LEU A 143 -12.38 -5.57 -8.22
C LEU A 143 -11.87 -5.08 -9.58
N ILE A 144 -10.97 -4.09 -9.61
CA ILE A 144 -10.35 -3.60 -10.84
C ILE A 144 -9.48 -4.71 -11.47
N GLN A 145 -8.70 -5.45 -10.69
CA GLN A 145 -7.94 -6.60 -11.19
C GLN A 145 -8.82 -7.68 -11.81
N MET A 146 -9.97 -7.95 -11.19
CA MET A 146 -10.97 -8.86 -11.73
C MET A 146 -11.60 -8.35 -13.05
N LEU A 147 -11.91 -7.06 -13.14
CA LEU A 147 -12.56 -6.45 -14.31
C LEU A 147 -11.61 -6.22 -15.49
N PHE A 148 -10.31 -6.13 -15.25
CA PHE A 148 -9.30 -5.91 -16.29
C PHE A 148 -8.27 -7.05 -16.33
N PRO A 149 -8.62 -8.22 -16.90
CA PRO A 149 -7.74 -9.38 -17.01
C PRO A 149 -6.40 -9.09 -17.68
N ALA A 150 -6.36 -8.07 -18.55
CA ALA A 150 -5.16 -7.57 -19.20
C ALA A 150 -4.06 -7.11 -18.22
N MET A 151 -4.36 -6.95 -16.93
CA MET A 151 -3.32 -6.69 -15.93
C MET A 151 -2.47 -7.92 -15.58
N GLY A 152 -2.84 -9.11 -16.08
CA GLY A 152 -2.12 -10.37 -15.83
C GLY A 152 -2.19 -10.83 -14.37
N ARG A 153 -3.06 -10.20 -13.58
CA ARG A 153 -3.51 -10.59 -12.25
C ARG A 153 -4.99 -10.94 -12.38
N ILE A 154 -5.26 -12.11 -12.95
CA ILE A 154 -6.63 -12.51 -13.27
C ILE A 154 -7.15 -13.26 -12.04
N GLY A 155 -8.01 -12.61 -11.26
CA GLY A 155 -8.71 -13.23 -10.13
C GLY A 155 -8.88 -12.26 -8.97
N PHE A 156 -10.04 -12.32 -8.31
CA PHE A 156 -10.27 -11.65 -7.04
C PHE A 156 -9.82 -12.59 -5.93
N LEU A 157 -8.85 -12.17 -5.12
CA LEU A 157 -8.35 -12.93 -3.98
C LEU A 157 -8.78 -12.25 -2.70
N LEU A 158 -9.77 -12.82 -2.00
CA LEU A 158 -10.21 -12.26 -0.71
C LEU A 158 -9.07 -12.22 0.32
N SER A 159 -8.13 -13.17 0.25
CA SER A 159 -6.90 -13.16 1.04
C SER A 159 -6.12 -11.86 0.89
N ASP A 160 -6.00 -11.32 -0.32
CA ASP A 160 -5.18 -10.14 -0.59
C ASP A 160 -5.85 -8.88 0.00
N VAL A 161 -7.17 -8.79 -0.08
CA VAL A 161 -7.95 -7.75 0.61
C VAL A 161 -7.72 -7.81 2.11
N VAL A 162 -7.83 -9.02 2.70
CA VAL A 162 -7.69 -9.23 4.15
C VAL A 162 -6.27 -8.88 4.61
N VAL A 163 -5.23 -9.28 3.88
CA VAL A 163 -3.84 -8.94 4.20
C VAL A 163 -3.61 -7.43 4.17
N ASN A 164 -4.17 -6.73 3.18
CA ASN A 164 -4.12 -5.27 3.12
C ASN A 164 -4.87 -4.63 4.30
N TRP A 165 -6.03 -5.16 4.71
CA TRP A 165 -6.75 -4.68 5.89
C TRP A 165 -5.99 -4.93 7.19
N ILE A 166 -5.30 -6.06 7.34
CA ILE A 166 -4.39 -6.32 8.47
C ILE A 166 -3.31 -5.24 8.50
N GLY A 167 -2.67 -4.99 7.35
CA GLY A 167 -1.73 -3.88 7.21
C GLY A 167 -2.34 -2.55 7.64
N ALA A 168 -3.52 -2.20 7.11
CA ALA A 168 -4.19 -0.94 7.42
C ALA A 168 -4.54 -0.80 8.91
N ALA A 169 -4.97 -1.88 9.56
CA ALA A 169 -5.21 -1.88 11.00
C ALA A 169 -3.90 -1.61 11.80
N LEU A 170 -2.80 -2.25 11.41
CA LEU A 170 -1.49 -2.03 12.04
C LEU A 170 -1.00 -0.58 11.84
N GLY A 171 -1.07 -0.10 10.60
CA GLY A 171 -0.69 1.27 10.25
C GLY A 171 -1.53 2.33 10.96
N ALA A 172 -2.83 2.08 11.08
CA ALA A 172 -3.73 2.95 11.85
C ALA A 172 -3.38 2.94 13.34
N GLY A 173 -3.11 1.78 13.93
CA GLY A 173 -2.66 1.66 15.32
C GLY A 173 -1.37 2.46 15.59
N ILE A 174 -0.37 2.32 14.71
CA ILE A 174 0.89 3.07 14.80
C ILE A 174 0.64 4.57 14.64
N GLY A 175 -0.16 4.97 13.64
CA GLY A 175 -0.49 6.38 13.39
C GLY A 175 -1.23 7.03 14.57
N ALA A 176 -2.17 6.30 15.19
CA ALA A 176 -2.89 6.78 16.37
C ALA A 176 -1.96 6.91 17.58
N ALA A 177 -1.10 5.92 17.83
CA ALA A 177 -0.11 5.97 18.91
C ALA A 177 0.85 7.16 18.76
N LEU A 178 1.34 7.42 17.54
CA LEU A 178 2.17 8.58 17.22
C LEU A 178 1.43 9.89 17.46
N ALA A 179 0.17 9.99 17.05
CA ALA A 179 -0.63 11.20 17.27
C ALA A 179 -0.80 11.50 18.78
N VAL A 180 -1.05 10.48 19.59
CA VAL A 180 -1.15 10.60 21.05
C VAL A 180 0.20 11.01 21.66
N ALA A 181 1.30 10.40 21.23
CA ALA A 181 2.64 10.72 21.73
C ALA A 181 3.04 12.17 21.41
N ILE A 182 2.73 12.65 20.20
CA ILE A 182 2.98 14.04 19.79
C ILE A 182 2.14 15.00 20.63
N ALA A 183 0.84 14.71 20.82
CA ALA A 183 -0.04 15.54 21.63
C ALA A 183 0.47 15.65 23.08
N ALA A 184 0.82 14.53 23.71
CA ALA A 184 1.38 14.51 25.06
C ALA A 184 2.68 15.33 25.18
N ALA A 185 3.59 15.18 24.21
CA ALA A 185 4.84 15.94 24.19
C ALA A 185 4.63 17.45 24.00
N THR A 186 3.60 17.86 23.25
CA THR A 186 3.25 19.29 23.10
C THR A 186 2.61 19.87 24.36
N SER A 187 1.76 19.12 25.06
CA SER A 187 1.15 19.56 26.32
C SER A 187 2.19 19.73 27.43
N ALA A 188 3.20 18.87 27.49
CA ALA A 188 4.27 18.98 28.48
C ALA A 188 5.13 20.25 28.34
N LYS A 189 5.26 20.79 27.12
CA LYS A 189 6.01 22.04 26.86
C LYS A 189 5.22 23.32 27.16
N ALA A 190 3.90 23.21 27.33
CA ALA A 190 3.01 24.35 27.46
C ALA A 190 2.76 24.78 28.92
N VAL A 191 3.39 24.12 29.91
CA VAL A 191 3.37 24.54 31.31
C VAL A 191 4.46 25.62 31.48
N PRO A 192 4.11 26.92 31.62
CA PRO A 192 5.08 27.96 31.91
C PRO A 192 5.50 27.85 33.38
N GLU A 193 6.79 28.02 33.65
CA GLU A 193 7.31 28.27 35.01
C GLU A 193 6.79 29.58 35.60
#